data_AF-A0A7C9MAY7-F1
#
_entry.id   AF-A0A7C9MAY7-F1
#
_cell.length_a   1.000
_cell.length_b   1.000
_cell.length_c   1.000
_cell.angle_alpha   90.00
_cell.angle_beta   90.00
_cell.angle_gamma   90.00
#
_symmetry.space_group_name_H-M   'P 1'
#
loop_
_entity.id
_entity.type
_entity.pdbx_description
1 polymer ?
#
loop_
_entity_poly.entity_id
_entity_poly.type
_entity_poly.pdbx_seq_one_letter_code
_entity_poly.pdbx_strand_id
1 'polypeptide(L)'
;MYLYGLAALAVLLGVVIVAVQTRNGRATPEQRVLGLVGGILVALLGTGLSLVAQKAVTSEQAQAERQAARDHDAAVAESSSFFGTSPTPTASAPAAPSPASTRTDAQNLAIVAGRDPNDSEIAQKLARLDAACPDENASAGDMVVSVRRIVREQSGRDLDIVNVLDQFITAQEGGAQAGMKCSETGGMLAELMVKGM
;
A
#
# COMPACT_ATOMS: atom_id res chain seq x y z
N MET A 1 38.48 0.64 13.91
CA MET A 1 37.19 -0.09 14.04
C MET A 1 36.71 -0.32 15.48
N TYR A 2 37.50 -0.07 16.54
CA TYR A 2 37.06 -0.31 17.94
C TYR A 2 36.28 0.85 18.60
N LEU A 3 36.31 2.06 18.04
CA LEU A 3 35.64 3.24 18.60
C LEU A 3 34.11 3.20 18.47
N TYR A 4 33.58 2.57 17.43
CA TYR A 4 32.13 2.48 17.20
C TYR A 4 31.43 1.51 18.17
N GLY A 5 32.14 0.45 18.61
CA GLY A 5 31.60 -0.50 19.57
C GLY A 5 31.36 0.11 20.96
N LEU A 6 32.24 1.00 21.40
CA LEU A 6 32.12 1.68 22.69
C LEU A 6 30.96 2.69 22.70
N ALA A 7 30.73 3.41 21.60
CA ALA A 7 29.63 4.35 21.48
C ALA A 7 28.26 3.63 21.52
N ALA A 8 28.13 2.52 20.79
CA ALA A 8 26.91 1.71 20.80
C ALA A 8 26.61 1.11 22.18
N LEU A 9 27.66 0.64 22.87
CA LEU A 9 27.53 0.08 24.23
C LEU A 9 27.07 1.15 25.24
N ALA A 10 27.61 2.36 25.15
CA ALA A 10 27.23 3.48 26.03
C ALA A 10 25.76 3.89 25.84
N VAL A 11 25.27 3.92 24.59
CA VAL A 11 23.88 4.21 24.28
C VAL A 11 22.95 3.14 24.85
N LEU A 12 23.26 1.86 24.63
CA LEU A 12 22.48 0.75 25.18
C LEU A 12 22.44 0.77 26.71
N LEU A 13 23.56 1.06 27.36
CA LEU A 13 23.62 1.19 28.82
C LEU A 13 22.73 2.34 29.31
N GLY A 14 22.71 3.48 28.61
CA GLY A 14 21.84 4.61 28.91
C GLY A 14 20.36 4.25 28.85
N VAL A 15 19.93 3.54 27.80
CA VAL A 15 18.52 3.09 27.65
C VAL A 15 18.12 2.13 28.77
N VAL A 16 18.99 1.18 29.14
CA VAL A 16 18.72 0.22 30.21
C VAL A 16 18.60 0.91 31.57
N ILE A 17 19.48 1.88 31.88
CA ILE A 17 19.42 2.64 33.13
C ILE A 17 18.11 3.42 33.23
N VAL A 18 17.69 4.09 32.16
CA VAL A 18 16.42 4.85 32.12
C VAL A 18 15.21 3.93 32.30
N ALA A 19 15.22 2.76 31.66
CA ALA A 19 14.15 1.76 31.79
C ALA A 19 14.05 1.18 33.21
N VAL A 20 15.18 0.94 33.88
CA VAL A 20 15.21 0.45 35.27
C VAL A 20 14.74 1.52 36.26
N GLN A 21 15.13 2.79 36.05
CA GLN A 21 14.70 3.92 36.89
C GLN A 21 13.20 4.19 36.77
N THR A 22 12.63 4.04 35.57
CA THR A 22 11.17 4.18 35.34
C THR A 22 10.40 3.04 35.99
N ARG A 23 10.89 1.79 35.90
CA ARG A 23 10.23 0.63 36.52
C ARG A 23 10.22 0.69 38.05
N ASN A 24 11.25 1.28 38.64
CA ASN A 24 11.36 1.45 40.10
C ASN A 24 10.65 2.69 40.65
N GLY A 25 9.89 3.44 39.82
CA GLY A 25 9.09 4.58 40.27
C GLY A 25 9.89 5.78 40.79
N ARG A 26 11.22 5.81 40.59
CA ARG A 26 12.10 6.90 41.07
C ARG A 26 12.27 8.06 40.08
N ALA A 27 11.74 7.95 38.87
CA ALA A 27 11.87 9.00 37.86
C ALA A 27 10.93 10.18 38.16
N THR A 28 11.51 11.34 38.49
CA THR A 28 10.79 12.62 38.60
C THR A 28 10.17 12.99 37.24
N PRO A 29 9.03 13.72 37.20
CA PRO A 29 8.33 14.03 35.96
C PRO A 29 9.20 14.80 34.95
N GLU A 30 10.14 15.62 35.42
CA GLU A 30 11.08 16.33 34.55
C GLU A 30 12.06 15.40 33.82
N GLN A 31 12.48 14.29 34.45
CA GLN A 31 13.36 13.30 33.80
C GLN A 31 12.64 12.46 32.73
N ARG A 32 11.32 12.31 32.84
CA ARG A 32 10.52 11.58 31.83
C ARG A 32 10.42 12.36 30.52
N VAL A 33 10.29 13.69 30.60
CA VAL A 33 10.22 14.56 29.42
C VAL A 33 11.58 14.62 28.72
N LEU A 34 12.68 14.76 29.48
CA LEU A 34 14.02 14.79 28.90
C LEU A 34 14.40 13.46 28.21
N GLY A 35 13.99 12.31 28.77
CA GLY A 35 14.24 11.00 28.17
C GLY A 35 13.47 10.76 26.86
N LEU A 36 12.23 11.24 26.78
CA LEU A 36 11.40 11.15 25.57
C LEU A 36 11.94 12.03 24.44
N VAL A 37 12.31 13.28 24.76
CA VAL A 37 12.87 14.22 23.77
C VAL A 37 14.26 13.76 23.30
N GLY A 38 15.10 13.23 24.21
CA GLY A 38 16.42 12.69 23.87
C GLY A 38 16.36 11.44 22.99
N GLY A 39 15.41 10.54 23.23
CA GLY A 39 15.23 9.33 22.42
C GLY A 39 14.80 9.61 20.98
N ILE A 40 13.90 10.58 20.79
CA ILE A 40 13.41 10.99 19.46
C ILE A 40 14.53 11.65 18.64
N LEU A 41 15.37 12.45 19.28
CA LEU A 41 16.47 13.15 18.60
C LEU A 41 17.56 12.17 18.11
N VAL A 42 17.84 11.11 18.88
CA VAL A 42 18.79 10.05 18.49
C VAL A 42 18.21 9.16 17.38
N ALA A 43 16.91 8.90 17.38
CA ALA A 43 16.25 8.16 16.30
C ALA A 43 16.29 8.92 14.96
N LEU A 44 16.08 10.24 14.98
CA LEU A 44 16.13 11.08 13.78
C LEU A 44 17.52 11.18 13.15
N LEU A 45 18.59 11.20 13.96
CA LEU A 45 19.97 11.24 13.47
C LEU A 45 20.47 9.88 12.94
N GLY A 46 19.93 8.76 13.42
CA GLY A 46 20.30 7.40 12.98
C GLY A 46 19.73 7.00 11.60
N THR A 47 18.54 7.48 11.24
CA THR A 47 17.89 7.13 9.97
C THR A 47 18.39 7.91 8.75
N GLY A 48 19.06 9.05 8.94
CA GLY A 48 19.53 9.89 7.84
C GLY A 48 20.64 9.26 6.98
N LEU A 49 21.50 8.41 7.56
CA LEU A 49 22.65 7.85 6.84
C LEU A 49 22.33 6.57 6.04
N SER A 50 21.20 5.90 6.28
CA SER A 50 20.86 4.64 5.59
C SER A 50 20.16 4.84 4.24
N LEU A 51 19.62 6.03 3.97
CA LEU A 51 18.85 6.32 2.75
C LEU A 51 19.72 6.59 1.50
N VAL A 52 21.02 6.86 1.67
CA VAL A 52 21.91 7.15 0.52
C VAL A 52 22.50 5.88 -0.09
N ALA A 53 22.56 4.77 0.65
CA ALA A 53 23.12 3.51 0.14
C ALA A 53 22.12 2.64 -0.67
N GLN A 54 20.81 2.81 -0.49
CA GLN A 54 19.81 1.98 -1.19
C GLN A 54 19.44 2.47 -2.60
N LYS A 55 19.76 3.72 -2.97
CA LYS A 55 19.39 4.27 -4.28
C LYS A 55 20.25 3.77 -5.45
N ALA A 56 21.42 3.18 -5.19
CA ALA A 56 22.33 2.76 -6.26
C ALA A 56 22.08 1.33 -6.77
N VAL A 57 21.45 0.46 -5.98
CA VAL A 57 21.34 -0.98 -6.32
C VAL A 57 20.09 -1.30 -7.15
N THR A 58 19.08 -0.42 -7.17
CA THR A 58 17.79 -0.69 -7.81
C THR A 58 17.73 -0.32 -9.30
N SER A 59 18.66 0.50 -9.82
CA SER A 59 18.66 0.87 -11.25
C SER A 59 19.20 -0.23 -12.16
N GLU A 60 20.15 -1.05 -11.71
CA GLU A 60 20.69 -2.15 -12.52
C GLU A 60 19.71 -3.32 -12.65
N GLN A 61 18.97 -3.63 -11.58
CA GLN A 61 18.01 -4.74 -11.59
C GLN A 61 16.82 -4.47 -12.52
N ALA A 62 16.36 -3.22 -12.62
CA ALA A 62 15.28 -2.82 -13.51
C ALA A 62 15.67 -2.84 -15.01
N GLN A 63 16.96 -2.74 -15.34
CA GLN A 63 17.44 -2.87 -16.73
C GLN A 63 17.60 -4.32 -17.16
N ALA A 64 17.99 -5.22 -16.24
CA ALA A 64 18.13 -6.65 -16.53
C ALA A 64 16.80 -7.31 -16.92
N GLU A 65 15.68 -6.98 -16.24
CA GLU A 65 14.35 -7.50 -16.60
C GLU A 65 13.87 -7.02 -17.98
N ARG A 66 14.16 -5.77 -18.36
CA ARG A 66 13.76 -5.23 -19.67
C ARG A 66 14.52 -5.86 -20.83
N GLN A 67 15.73 -6.37 -20.60
CA GLN A 67 16.52 -7.07 -21.61
C GLN A 67 15.99 -8.49 -21.83
N ALA A 68 15.69 -9.22 -20.74
CA ALA A 68 15.15 -10.59 -20.80
C ALA A 68 13.78 -10.67 -21.51
N ALA A 69 12.93 -9.64 -21.36
CA ALA A 69 11.65 -9.58 -22.06
C ALA A 69 11.81 -9.44 -23.59
N ARG A 70 12.83 -8.70 -24.08
CA ARG A 70 13.05 -8.53 -25.53
C ARG A 70 13.58 -9.79 -26.20
N ASP A 71 14.44 -10.54 -25.52
CA ASP A 71 15.01 -11.77 -26.08
C ASP A 71 13.96 -12.88 -26.19
N HIS A 72 12.93 -12.86 -25.33
CA HIS A 72 11.84 -13.83 -25.39
C HIS A 72 10.93 -13.62 -26.61
N ASP A 73 10.71 -12.37 -27.04
CA ASP A 73 9.89 -12.05 -28.23
C ASP A 73 10.60 -12.40 -29.55
N ALA A 74 11.94 -12.27 -29.61
CA ALA A 74 12.71 -12.63 -30.80
C ALA A 74 12.70 -14.14 -31.08
N ALA A 75 12.70 -14.97 -30.04
CA ALA A 75 12.68 -16.44 -30.19
C ALA A 75 11.32 -16.99 -30.69
N VAL A 76 10.22 -16.28 -30.43
CA VAL A 76 8.88 -16.70 -30.90
C VAL A 76 8.69 -16.37 -32.39
N ALA A 77 9.30 -15.31 -32.90
CA ALA A 77 9.20 -14.91 -34.30
C ALA A 77 9.91 -15.88 -35.27
N GLU A 78 11.00 -16.54 -34.83
CA GLU A 78 11.75 -17.46 -35.69
C GLU A 78 11.06 -18.84 -35.82
N SER A 79 10.26 -19.24 -34.83
CA SER A 79 9.59 -20.56 -34.81
C SER A 79 8.31 -20.64 -35.67
N SER A 80 7.78 -19.50 -36.14
CA SER A 80 6.51 -19.45 -36.90
C SER A 80 6.64 -19.57 -38.43
N SER A 81 7.84 -19.81 -38.99
CA SER A 81 8.06 -19.76 -40.44
C SER A 81 8.04 -21.10 -41.20
N PHE A 82 7.77 -22.25 -40.55
CA PHE A 82 8.05 -23.56 -41.16
C PHE A 82 6.88 -24.52 -41.45
N PHE A 83 5.61 -24.25 -41.11
CA PHE A 83 4.52 -25.21 -41.41
C PHE A 83 3.33 -24.62 -42.19
N GLY A 84 3.27 -24.99 -43.46
CA GLY A 84 2.14 -25.79 -43.97
C GLY A 84 0.83 -25.07 -44.28
N THR A 85 0.59 -24.86 -45.57
CA THR A 85 -0.67 -24.48 -46.21
C THR A 85 -1.84 -25.40 -45.81
N SER A 86 -2.92 -24.84 -45.27
CA SER A 86 -4.28 -25.43 -45.26
C SER A 86 -5.34 -24.31 -45.17
N PRO A 87 -6.50 -24.47 -45.83
CA PRO A 87 -7.46 -23.38 -46.01
C PRO A 87 -8.12 -23.00 -44.69
N THR A 88 -8.07 -21.71 -44.38
CA THR A 88 -8.70 -21.09 -43.21
C THR A 88 -10.22 -21.31 -43.27
N PRO A 89 -10.86 -21.96 -42.29
CA PRO A 89 -12.29 -21.75 -42.09
C PRO A 89 -12.47 -20.28 -41.72
N THR A 90 -13.43 -19.61 -42.36
CA THR A 90 -13.82 -18.23 -42.07
C THR A 90 -14.08 -18.08 -40.57
N ALA A 91 -13.07 -17.61 -39.84
CA ALA A 91 -13.20 -17.26 -38.44
C ALA A 91 -14.12 -16.05 -38.39
N SER A 92 -15.33 -16.24 -37.86
CA SER A 92 -16.19 -15.15 -37.46
C SER A 92 -15.37 -14.15 -36.65
N ALA A 93 -15.34 -12.90 -37.11
CA ALA A 93 -14.70 -11.82 -36.38
C ALA A 93 -15.16 -11.84 -34.91
N PRO A 94 -14.27 -11.57 -33.94
CA PRO A 94 -14.66 -11.45 -32.54
C PRO A 94 -15.85 -10.50 -32.46
N ALA A 95 -16.96 -10.97 -31.88
CA ALA A 95 -18.12 -10.13 -31.64
C ALA A 95 -17.63 -8.86 -30.93
N ALA A 96 -17.95 -7.69 -31.50
CA ALA A 96 -17.70 -6.41 -30.86
C ALA A 96 -18.22 -6.52 -29.41
N PRO A 97 -17.43 -6.09 -28.41
CA PRO A 97 -17.85 -6.16 -27.01
C PRO A 97 -19.23 -5.51 -26.94
N SER A 98 -20.24 -6.29 -26.56
CA SER A 98 -21.57 -5.75 -26.32
C SER A 98 -21.42 -4.54 -25.42
N PRO A 99 -22.16 -3.43 -25.67
CA PRO A 99 -22.06 -2.24 -24.82
C PRO A 99 -22.23 -2.71 -23.39
N ALA A 100 -21.18 -2.53 -22.58
CA ALA A 100 -21.25 -2.85 -21.17
C ALA A 100 -22.46 -2.09 -20.64
N SER A 101 -23.52 -2.80 -20.23
CA SER A 101 -24.56 -2.20 -19.40
C SER A 101 -23.81 -1.40 -18.33
N THR A 102 -24.00 -0.09 -18.30
CA THR A 102 -23.15 0.83 -17.53
C THR A 102 -23.29 0.50 -16.05
N ARG A 103 -22.46 -0.44 -15.56
CA ARG A 103 -22.49 -0.89 -14.18
C ARG A 103 -22.01 0.26 -13.31
N THR A 104 -22.69 0.47 -12.19
CA THR A 104 -22.27 1.49 -11.22
C THR A 104 -21.01 1.03 -10.50
N ASP A 105 -20.26 1.97 -9.92
CA ASP A 105 -19.06 1.66 -9.14
C ASP A 105 -19.36 0.72 -7.97
N ALA A 106 -20.54 0.87 -7.35
CA ALA A 106 -21.02 -0.05 -6.32
C ALA A 106 -21.22 -1.48 -6.84
N GLN A 107 -21.81 -1.63 -8.03
CA GLN A 107 -21.99 -2.93 -8.68
C GLN A 107 -20.64 -3.57 -9.03
N ASN A 108 -19.69 -2.78 -9.54
CA ASN A 108 -18.34 -3.25 -9.83
C ASN A 108 -17.61 -3.69 -8.56
N LEU A 109 -17.71 -2.91 -7.48
CA LEU A 109 -17.09 -3.23 -6.20
C LEU A 109 -17.68 -4.50 -5.56
N ALA A 110 -19.00 -4.69 -5.66
CA ALA A 110 -19.67 -5.91 -5.20
C ALA A 110 -19.21 -7.16 -5.96
N ILE A 111 -19.03 -7.05 -7.29
CA ILE A 111 -18.48 -8.14 -8.11
C ILE A 111 -17.03 -8.47 -7.68
N VAL A 112 -16.20 -7.45 -7.44
CA VAL A 112 -14.81 -7.65 -6.95
C VAL A 112 -14.77 -8.26 -5.55
N ALA A 113 -15.80 -8.03 -4.74
CA ALA A 113 -15.99 -8.65 -3.43
C ALA A 113 -16.54 -10.08 -3.50
N GLY A 114 -16.94 -10.57 -4.68
CA GLY A 114 -17.62 -11.87 -4.83
C GLY A 114 -19.04 -11.87 -4.23
N ARG A 115 -19.68 -10.70 -4.11
CA ARG A 115 -21.04 -10.53 -3.57
C ARG A 115 -22.05 -10.27 -4.69
N ASP A 116 -23.34 -10.20 -4.32
CA ASP A 116 -24.41 -9.88 -5.27
C ASP A 116 -24.19 -8.48 -5.86
N PRO A 117 -24.29 -8.27 -7.18
CA PRO A 117 -24.11 -6.95 -7.78
C PRO A 117 -25.05 -5.87 -7.22
N ASN A 118 -26.21 -6.25 -6.67
CA ASN A 118 -27.17 -5.34 -6.06
C ASN A 118 -27.05 -5.31 -4.52
N ASP A 119 -25.88 -5.63 -3.99
CA ASP A 119 -25.61 -5.56 -2.56
C ASP A 119 -25.82 -4.13 -2.04
N SER A 120 -26.90 -3.96 -1.27
CA SER A 120 -27.30 -2.65 -0.74
C SER A 120 -26.31 -2.10 0.29
N GLU A 121 -25.58 -2.97 0.99
CA GLU A 121 -24.61 -2.56 2.00
C GLU A 121 -23.39 -1.90 1.34
N ILE A 122 -22.84 -2.52 0.30
CA ILE A 122 -21.75 -1.93 -0.50
C ILE A 122 -22.21 -0.61 -1.13
N ALA A 123 -23.41 -0.58 -1.73
CA ALA A 123 -23.94 0.63 -2.34
C ALA A 123 -24.09 1.79 -1.35
N GLN A 124 -24.61 1.53 -0.15
CA GLN A 124 -24.77 2.56 0.89
C GLN A 124 -23.43 3.07 1.42
N LYS A 125 -22.48 2.16 1.71
CA LYS A 125 -21.16 2.54 2.22
C LYS A 125 -20.35 3.30 1.18
N LEU A 126 -20.38 2.87 -0.08
CA LEU A 126 -19.71 3.60 -1.16
C LEU A 126 -20.30 5.01 -1.34
N ALA A 127 -21.62 5.14 -1.35
CA ALA A 127 -22.27 6.45 -1.46
C ALA A 127 -21.90 7.39 -0.28
N ARG A 128 -21.77 6.85 0.95
CA ARG A 128 -21.30 7.61 2.11
C ARG A 128 -19.84 8.04 1.95
N LEU A 129 -18.99 7.15 1.44
CA LEU A 129 -17.58 7.45 1.19
C LEU A 129 -17.42 8.50 0.08
N ASP A 130 -18.17 8.39 -1.02
CA ASP A 130 -18.19 9.38 -2.11
C ASP A 130 -18.59 10.77 -1.59
N ALA A 131 -19.62 10.85 -0.74
CA ALA A 131 -20.03 12.10 -0.13
C ALA A 131 -18.95 12.71 0.78
N ALA A 132 -18.10 11.89 1.40
CA ALA A 132 -16.98 12.31 2.23
C ALA A 132 -15.68 12.58 1.43
N CYS A 133 -15.64 12.16 0.17
CA CYS A 133 -14.49 12.23 -0.73
C CYS A 133 -14.87 12.89 -2.07
N PRO A 134 -15.10 14.22 -2.12
CA PRO A 134 -15.45 14.91 -3.36
C PRO A 134 -14.25 15.09 -4.33
N ASP A 135 -13.25 14.20 -4.30
CA ASP A 135 -12.04 14.31 -5.11
C ASP A 135 -12.35 13.99 -6.58
N GLU A 136 -12.06 14.93 -7.49
CA GLU A 136 -12.41 14.81 -8.91
C GLU A 136 -11.51 13.83 -9.68
N ASN A 137 -10.39 13.41 -9.09
CA ASN A 137 -9.33 12.68 -9.80
C ASN A 137 -9.42 11.15 -9.67
N ALA A 138 -10.15 10.63 -8.69
CA ALA A 138 -10.27 9.19 -8.47
C ALA A 138 -11.61 8.85 -7.81
N SER A 139 -12.31 7.84 -8.34
CA SER A 139 -13.52 7.29 -7.69
C SER A 139 -13.16 6.71 -6.33
N ALA A 140 -14.03 6.89 -5.33
CA ALA A 140 -13.81 6.26 -4.03
C ALA A 140 -13.79 4.73 -4.12
N GLY A 141 -14.50 4.16 -5.10
CA GLY A 141 -14.46 2.73 -5.39
C GLY A 141 -13.07 2.25 -5.80
N ASP A 142 -12.40 3.00 -6.68
CA ASP A 142 -11.03 2.69 -7.12
C ASP A 142 -10.03 2.81 -5.96
N MET A 143 -10.22 3.79 -5.08
CA MET A 143 -9.38 3.94 -3.89
C MET A 143 -9.54 2.76 -2.94
N VAL A 144 -10.75 2.28 -2.70
CA VAL A 144 -11.03 1.11 -1.86
C VAL A 144 -10.38 -0.15 -2.43
N VAL A 145 -10.48 -0.37 -3.75
CA VAL A 145 -9.83 -1.49 -4.42
C VAL A 145 -8.31 -1.39 -4.30
N SER A 146 -7.75 -0.19 -4.47
CA SER A 146 -6.31 0.06 -4.33
C SER A 146 -5.81 -0.22 -2.90
N VAL A 147 -6.52 0.25 -1.87
CA VAL A 147 -6.20 -0.02 -0.46
C VAL A 147 -6.22 -1.52 -0.18
N ARG A 148 -7.29 -2.23 -0.57
CA ARG A 148 -7.37 -3.69 -0.39
C ARG A 148 -6.22 -4.40 -1.08
N ARG A 149 -5.88 -4.00 -2.32
CA ARG A 149 -4.77 -4.58 -3.07
C ARG A 149 -3.43 -4.38 -2.33
N ILE A 150 -3.14 -3.16 -1.88
CA ILE A 150 -1.90 -2.83 -1.15
C ILE A 150 -1.80 -3.67 0.12
N VAL A 151 -2.88 -3.78 0.89
CA VAL A 151 -2.88 -4.57 2.13
C VAL A 151 -2.63 -6.05 1.84
N ARG A 152 -3.28 -6.61 0.81
CA ARG A 152 -3.07 -7.99 0.40
C ARG A 152 -1.63 -8.24 -0.04
N GLU A 153 -1.07 -7.35 -0.85
CA GLU A 153 0.29 -7.49 -1.38
C GLU A 153 1.37 -7.34 -0.30
N GLN A 154 1.21 -6.40 0.63
CA GLN A 154 2.26 -6.09 1.61
C GLN A 154 2.13 -6.87 2.92
N SER A 155 0.92 -7.25 3.34
CA SER A 155 0.68 -7.98 4.58
C SER A 155 0.25 -9.44 4.39
N GLY A 156 -0.10 -9.84 3.15
CA GLY A 156 -0.66 -11.16 2.85
C GLY A 156 -2.09 -11.36 3.33
N ARG A 157 -2.72 -10.34 3.95
CA ARG A 157 -4.09 -10.41 4.46
C ARG A 157 -5.09 -10.05 3.38
N ASP A 158 -6.01 -10.97 3.08
CA ASP A 158 -7.17 -10.63 2.26
C ASP A 158 -8.27 -10.06 3.15
N LEU A 159 -8.48 -8.75 3.06
CA LEU A 159 -9.53 -8.07 3.80
C LEU A 159 -10.83 -8.07 3.00
N ASP A 160 -11.94 -8.28 3.71
CA ASP A 160 -13.27 -8.10 3.15
C ASP A 160 -13.50 -6.63 2.74
N ILE A 161 -14.09 -6.43 1.56
CA ILE A 161 -14.31 -5.10 0.97
C ILE A 161 -15.19 -4.21 1.86
N VAL A 162 -16.20 -4.77 2.52
CA VAL A 162 -17.07 -4.00 3.42
C VAL A 162 -16.28 -3.51 4.62
N ASN A 163 -15.38 -4.33 5.14
CA ASN A 163 -14.52 -3.96 6.25
C ASN A 163 -13.52 -2.86 5.84
N VAL A 164 -12.99 -2.92 4.60
CA VAL A 164 -12.14 -1.85 4.06
C VAL A 164 -12.94 -0.55 3.90
N LEU A 165 -14.17 -0.61 3.37
CA LEU A 165 -15.07 0.53 3.25
C LEU A 165 -15.33 1.18 4.62
N ASP A 166 -15.64 0.39 5.65
CA ASP A 166 -15.91 0.91 6.99
C ASP A 166 -14.72 1.62 7.62
N GLN A 167 -13.53 1.03 7.48
CA GLN A 167 -12.31 1.66 7.97
C GLN A 167 -11.96 2.92 7.18
N PHE A 168 -12.23 2.94 5.87
CA PHE A 168 -12.03 4.13 5.05
C PHE A 168 -12.99 5.25 5.42
N ILE A 169 -14.29 4.96 5.57
CA ILE A 169 -15.27 5.96 6.02
C ILE A 169 -14.83 6.56 7.36
N THR A 170 -14.45 5.71 8.31
CA THR A 170 -13.98 6.15 9.63
C THR A 170 -12.72 7.01 9.54
N ALA A 171 -11.74 6.56 8.74
CA ALA A 171 -10.49 7.30 8.51
C ALA A 171 -10.76 8.64 7.84
N GLN A 172 -11.72 8.71 6.91
CA GLN A 172 -12.09 9.93 6.19
C GLN A 172 -12.83 10.91 7.10
N GLU A 173 -13.68 10.42 8.00
CA GLU A 173 -14.34 11.28 8.99
C GLU A 173 -13.35 11.92 9.97
N GLY A 174 -12.30 11.20 10.36
CA GLY A 174 -11.19 11.76 11.15
C GLY A 174 -10.21 12.61 10.34
N GLY A 175 -9.86 12.16 9.13
CA GLY A 175 -8.94 12.83 8.21
C GLY A 175 -9.48 14.16 7.70
N ALA A 176 -10.77 14.23 7.39
CA ALA A 176 -11.45 15.47 7.00
C ALA A 176 -11.39 16.52 8.12
N GLN A 177 -11.53 16.11 9.40
CA GLN A 177 -11.35 17.01 10.54
C GLN A 177 -9.90 17.50 10.66
N ALA A 178 -8.93 16.68 10.25
CA ALA A 178 -7.51 17.04 10.19
C ALA A 178 -7.12 17.80 8.91
N GLY A 179 -8.07 18.04 7.99
CA GLY A 179 -7.81 18.73 6.71
C GLY A 179 -7.11 17.89 5.64
N MET A 180 -7.11 16.57 5.79
CA MET A 180 -6.50 15.64 4.83
C MET A 180 -7.39 15.41 3.60
N LYS A 181 -6.77 15.23 2.44
CA LYS A 181 -7.47 14.80 1.22
C LYS A 181 -7.87 13.33 1.32
N CYS A 182 -8.86 12.92 0.52
CA CYS A 182 -9.31 11.53 0.50
C CYS A 182 -8.20 10.57 0.05
N SER A 183 -7.42 10.96 -0.96
CA SER A 183 -6.24 10.21 -1.42
C SER A 183 -5.15 10.06 -0.35
N GLU A 184 -4.88 11.13 0.41
CA GLU A 184 -3.93 11.10 1.55
C GLU A 184 -4.42 10.19 2.67
N THR A 185 -5.72 10.25 2.97
CA THR A 185 -6.37 9.39 3.96
C THR A 185 -6.34 7.93 3.55
N GLY A 186 -6.63 7.63 2.28
CA GLY A 186 -6.57 6.26 1.74
C GLY A 186 -5.15 5.69 1.81
N GLY A 187 -4.14 6.50 1.49
CA GLY A 187 -2.73 6.10 1.60
C GLY A 187 -2.32 5.82 3.05
N MET A 188 -2.68 6.70 3.98
CA MET A 188 -2.41 6.52 5.41
C MET A 188 -3.13 5.28 5.96
N LEU A 189 -4.39 5.07 5.57
CA LEU A 189 -5.15 3.89 5.99
C LEU A 189 -4.50 2.59 5.51
N ALA A 190 -4.09 2.53 4.24
CA ALA A 190 -3.39 1.37 3.69
C ALA A 190 -2.12 1.06 4.51
N GLU A 191 -1.32 2.08 4.84
CA GLU A 191 -0.12 1.92 5.66
C GLU A 191 -0.44 1.37 7.07
N LEU A 192 -1.47 1.91 7.73
CA LEU A 192 -1.93 1.44 9.04
C LEU A 192 -2.43 -0.01 8.99
N MET A 193 -3.21 -0.36 7.97
CA MET A 193 -3.71 -1.73 7.77
C MET A 193 -2.57 -2.72 7.50
N VAL A 194 -1.53 -2.32 6.76
CA VAL A 194 -0.34 -3.14 6.48
C VAL A 194 0.49 -3.37 7.74
N LYS A 195 0.75 -2.31 8.51
CA LYS A 195 1.55 -2.39 9.75
C LYS A 195 0.87 -3.19 10.85
N GLY A 196 -0.43 -3.41 10.73
CA GLY A 196 -1.24 -4.06 11.76
C GLY A 196 -1.40 -3.11 12.94
N MET A 197 -2.53 -2.40 12.98
CA MET A 197 -2.96 -1.69 14.18
C MET A 197 -2.81 -2.54 15.44
#